data_AF-A0A9N7NTL1-F1
#
_entry.id   AF-A0A9N7NTL1-F1
#
_cell.length_a   1.000
_cell.length_b   1.000
_cell.length_c   1.000
_cell.angle_alpha   90.00
_cell.angle_beta   90.00
_cell.angle_gamma   90.00
#
_symmetry.space_group_name_H-M   'P 1'
#
loop_
_entity.id
_entity.type
_entity.pdbx_description
1 polymer ?
#
loop_
_entity_poly.entity_id
_entity_poly.type
_entity_poly.pdbx_seq_one_letter_code
_entity_poly.pdbx_strand_id
1 'polypeptide(L)'
;MTVYVLQRFDAQAYYNGKLLLALFGREVIVDGAREKEHWYRIGGKNYKFGKVEFCQITGLKFGGSSFIPDEHESIPPPENGVYRHHYYGKSVVDAHLLNDFKNGSFAEYPDDALKVAHILVVHYFFFAPDPSSTVPLWLWSLVDEPEMFRMFPWGAYVFQRLHHYLDDVICAPEDGSDVQFNIHAYLMPLQKQATEEEKGWIHYGKVFEEVS
;
A
#
# COMPACT_ATOMS: atom_id res chain seq x y z
N MET A 1 25.17 32.31 9.04
CA MET A 1 25.25 30.85 9.26
C MET A 1 24.55 30.20 8.09
N THR A 2 25.32 29.60 7.19
CA THR A 2 24.82 29.14 5.89
C THR A 2 24.39 27.69 6.00
N VAL A 3 23.11 27.41 5.78
CA VAL A 3 22.59 26.04 5.66
C VAL A 3 22.35 25.77 4.19
N TYR A 4 23.12 24.84 3.61
CA TYR A 4 22.89 24.34 2.27
C TYR A 4 22.03 23.09 2.35
N VAL A 5 20.85 23.08 1.72
CA VAL A 5 20.22 21.85 1.23
C VAL A 5 19.60 22.16 -0.13
N LEU A 6 20.42 22.08 -1.17
CA LEU A 6 19.95 21.93 -2.55
C LEU A 6 20.47 20.58 -3.04
N GLN A 7 19.75 19.51 -2.70
CA GLN A 7 19.97 18.24 -3.35
C GLN A 7 19.04 18.20 -4.58
N ARG A 8 19.59 18.56 -5.75
CA ARG A 8 18.97 18.24 -7.03
C ARG A 8 18.92 16.72 -7.14
N PHE A 9 17.75 16.14 -7.02
CA PHE A 9 17.58 14.69 -7.14
C PHE A 9 17.55 14.26 -8.61
N ASP A 10 18.32 13.23 -8.90
CA ASP A 10 18.46 12.58 -10.21
C ASP A 10 17.11 12.03 -10.72
N ALA A 11 16.83 12.26 -11.99
CA ALA A 11 15.53 12.16 -12.65
C ALA A 11 15.03 10.72 -12.92
N GLN A 12 15.80 9.69 -12.53
CA GLN A 12 15.55 8.32 -12.97
C GLN A 12 15.23 7.29 -11.87
N ALA A 13 15.08 7.66 -10.60
CA ALA A 13 14.57 6.68 -9.64
C ALA A 13 13.05 6.84 -9.46
N TYR A 14 12.33 5.74 -9.76
CA TYR A 14 11.08 5.31 -9.15
C TYR A 14 10.54 6.30 -8.09
N TYR A 15 9.59 7.15 -8.50
CA TYR A 15 9.00 8.26 -7.74
C TYR A 15 8.55 7.90 -6.31
N ASN A 16 8.27 6.62 -6.06
CA ASN A 16 7.59 6.19 -4.86
C ASN A 16 8.50 6.09 -3.63
N GLY A 17 9.72 5.56 -3.79
CA GLY A 17 10.62 5.30 -2.66
C GLY A 17 11.40 6.50 -2.15
N LYS A 18 11.84 7.36 -3.06
CA LYS A 18 12.53 8.59 -2.69
C LYS A 18 11.63 9.53 -1.88
N LEU A 19 10.37 9.66 -2.27
CA LEU A 19 9.40 10.50 -1.56
C LEU A 19 9.11 9.95 -0.16
N LEU A 20 9.02 8.63 0.00
CA LEU A 20 8.82 8.02 1.29
C LEU A 20 10.00 8.19 2.23
N LEU A 21 11.22 7.93 1.76
CA LEU A 21 12.44 8.21 2.53
C LEU A 21 12.51 9.68 2.95
N ALA A 22 12.09 10.60 2.08
CA ALA A 22 12.02 12.01 2.39
C ALA A 22 10.92 12.36 3.42
N LEU A 23 9.80 11.61 3.46
CA LEU A 23 8.77 11.75 4.48
C LEU A 23 9.22 11.19 5.82
N PHE A 24 9.82 9.99 5.87
CA PHE A 24 10.38 9.41 7.11
C PHE A 24 11.46 10.28 7.72
N GLY A 25 12.35 10.85 6.91
CA GLY A 25 13.37 11.80 7.39
C GLY A 25 12.80 13.09 7.98
N ARG A 26 11.48 13.31 7.89
CA ARG A 26 10.75 14.46 8.42
C ARG A 26 9.72 14.07 9.48
N GLU A 27 9.72 12.81 9.91
CA GLU A 27 8.84 12.35 10.97
C GLU A 27 9.18 13.05 12.29
N VAL A 28 8.15 13.43 13.05
CA VAL A 28 8.25 14.14 14.32
C VAL A 28 7.35 13.49 15.36
N ILE A 29 7.81 13.47 16.60
CA ILE A 29 7.00 13.03 17.73
C ILE A 29 6.20 14.24 18.23
N VAL A 30 4.89 14.06 18.41
CA VAL A 30 3.97 15.09 18.90
C VAL A 30 3.28 14.59 20.17
N ASP A 31 3.26 15.42 21.22
CA ASP A 31 2.59 15.10 22.48
C ASP A 31 1.09 14.85 22.25
N GLY A 32 0.58 13.72 22.76
CA GLY A 32 -0.83 13.35 22.64
C GLY A 32 -1.22 12.72 21.30
N ALA A 33 -0.25 12.32 20.46
CA ALA A 33 -0.51 11.50 19.28
C ALA A 33 -1.26 10.22 19.65
N ARG A 34 -2.26 9.84 18.85
CA ARG A 34 -3.00 8.58 19.06
C ARG A 34 -2.18 7.40 18.53
N GLU A 35 -2.56 6.20 18.97
CA GLU A 35 -1.96 4.96 18.48
C GLU A 35 -2.02 4.91 16.95
N LYS A 36 -0.89 4.58 16.31
CA LYS A 36 -0.77 4.48 14.85
C LYS A 36 -1.06 5.81 14.13
N GLU A 37 -0.65 6.94 14.72
CA GLU A 37 -0.58 8.23 14.03
C GLU A 37 0.89 8.61 13.82
N HIS A 38 1.29 8.76 12.55
CA HIS A 38 2.59 9.34 12.19
C HIS A 38 2.41 10.83 11.91
N TRP A 39 3.39 11.63 12.33
CA TRP A 39 3.38 13.07 12.12
C TRP A 39 4.61 13.50 11.34
N TYR A 40 4.44 14.32 10.32
CA TYR A 40 5.51 14.76 9.42
C TYR A 40 5.63 16.28 9.41
N ARG A 41 6.86 16.79 9.48
CA ARG A 41 7.16 18.23 9.35
C ARG A 41 7.39 18.56 7.87
N ILE A 42 6.41 19.20 7.24
CA ILE A 42 6.47 19.62 5.83
C ILE A 42 6.25 21.13 5.75
N GLY A 43 7.14 21.86 5.07
CA GLY A 43 7.00 23.32 4.92
C GLY A 43 6.87 24.08 6.25
N GLY A 44 7.53 23.61 7.32
CA GLY A 44 7.46 24.21 8.65
C GLY A 44 6.23 23.85 9.50
N LYS A 45 5.24 23.13 8.93
CA LYS A 45 4.01 22.70 9.63
C LYS A 45 4.03 21.20 9.89
N ASN A 46 3.33 20.78 10.95
CA ASN A 46 3.11 19.37 11.27
C ASN A 46 1.84 18.88 10.57
N TYR A 47 1.96 17.77 9.84
CA TYR A 47 0.85 17.07 9.21
C TYR A 47 0.73 15.68 9.81
N LYS A 48 -0.49 15.22 9.95
CA LYS A 48 -0.81 13.93 10.54
C LYS A 48 -1.17 12.95 9.45
N PHE A 49 -0.75 11.70 9.62
CA PHE A 49 -1.26 10.56 8.89
C PHE A 49 -1.71 9.49 9.87
N GLY A 50 -3.01 9.25 9.91
CA GLY A 50 -3.61 8.15 10.68
C GLY A 50 -4.83 7.60 9.96
N LYS A 51 -5.72 6.95 10.71
CA LYS A 51 -6.90 6.26 10.15
C LYS A 51 -7.77 7.15 9.27
N VAL A 52 -7.96 8.42 9.65
CA VAL A 52 -8.85 9.35 8.93
C VAL A 52 -8.25 9.69 7.57
N GLU A 53 -6.98 10.08 7.54
CA GLU A 53 -6.27 10.43 6.31
C GLU A 53 -6.14 9.20 5.41
N PHE A 54 -5.84 8.03 5.98
CA PHE A 54 -5.84 6.76 5.24
C PHE A 54 -7.19 6.48 4.56
N CYS A 55 -8.31 6.61 5.27
CA CYS A 55 -9.65 6.45 4.70
C CYS A 55 -9.92 7.45 3.57
N GLN A 56 -9.56 8.72 3.78
CA GLN A 56 -9.80 9.79 2.81
C GLN A 56 -9.11 9.53 1.47
N ILE A 57 -7.90 8.97 1.53
CA ILE A 57 -7.11 8.80 0.31
C ILE A 57 -7.43 7.48 -0.40
N THR A 58 -7.67 6.41 0.37
CA THR A 58 -7.93 5.07 -0.20
C THR A 58 -9.40 4.82 -0.49
N GLY A 59 -10.31 5.55 0.15
CA GLY A 59 -11.74 5.26 0.16
C GLY A 59 -12.13 3.98 0.91
N LEU A 60 -11.15 3.27 1.50
CA LEU A 60 -11.39 2.05 2.24
C LEU A 60 -12.05 2.35 3.59
N LYS A 61 -12.93 1.45 4.00
CA LYS A 61 -13.67 1.57 5.26
C LYS A 61 -13.01 0.72 6.34
N PHE A 62 -12.99 1.27 7.54
CA PHE A 62 -12.69 0.52 8.76
C PHE A 62 -13.95 -0.17 9.25
N GLY A 63 -13.77 -1.32 9.90
CA GLY A 63 -14.86 -2.11 10.46
C GLY A 63 -14.30 -3.35 11.15
N GLY A 64 -15.19 -4.14 11.73
CA GLY A 64 -14.88 -5.50 12.19
C GLY A 64 -15.32 -6.52 11.14
N SER A 65 -14.64 -7.66 11.11
CA SER A 65 -15.06 -8.84 10.36
C SER A 65 -14.92 -10.07 11.24
N SER A 66 -15.82 -11.03 11.05
CA SER A 66 -15.70 -12.37 11.64
C SER A 66 -14.69 -13.26 10.91
N PHE A 67 -14.31 -12.89 9.67
CA PHE A 67 -13.26 -13.56 8.92
C PHE A 67 -11.90 -13.06 9.38
N ILE A 68 -11.05 -13.99 9.84
CA ILE A 68 -9.71 -13.75 10.38
C ILE A 68 -8.70 -14.44 9.44
N PRO A 69 -7.92 -13.68 8.63
CA PRO A 69 -6.99 -14.26 7.65
C PRO A 69 -6.05 -15.33 8.22
N ASP A 70 -5.46 -15.08 9.40
CA ASP A 70 -4.48 -15.97 10.04
C ASP A 70 -5.08 -17.34 10.40
N GLU A 71 -6.37 -17.39 10.77
CA GLU A 71 -7.08 -18.65 11.05
C GLU A 71 -7.37 -19.45 9.77
N HIS A 72 -7.38 -18.77 8.63
CA HIS A 72 -7.67 -19.35 7.32
C HIS A 72 -6.42 -19.60 6.46
N GLU A 73 -5.21 -19.31 6.96
CA GLU A 73 -3.96 -19.51 6.19
C GLU A 73 -3.70 -20.99 5.84
N SER A 74 -4.07 -21.90 6.73
CA SER A 74 -3.87 -23.36 6.55
C SER A 74 -5.13 -24.10 6.07
N ILE A 75 -6.25 -23.39 5.92
CA ILE A 75 -7.51 -23.99 5.48
C ILE A 75 -7.54 -23.99 3.95
N PRO A 76 -7.70 -25.17 3.31
CA PRO A 76 -7.80 -25.23 1.86
C PRO A 76 -9.01 -24.43 1.35
N PRO A 77 -8.89 -23.70 0.23
CA PRO A 77 -10.02 -23.05 -0.41
C PRO A 77 -11.11 -24.06 -0.84
N PRO A 78 -12.36 -23.60 -1.05
CA PRO A 78 -13.48 -24.46 -1.43
C PRO A 78 -13.17 -25.37 -2.63
N GLU A 79 -13.66 -26.62 -2.59
CA GLU A 79 -13.40 -27.63 -3.65
C GLU A 79 -13.93 -27.21 -5.03
N ASN A 80 -15.00 -26.42 -5.06
CA ASN A 80 -15.59 -25.84 -6.27
C ASN A 80 -15.18 -24.38 -6.51
N GLY A 81 -14.17 -23.89 -5.77
CA GLY A 81 -13.68 -22.52 -5.85
C GLY A 81 -12.73 -22.29 -7.02
N VAL A 82 -12.48 -21.02 -7.35
CA VAL A 82 -11.63 -20.62 -8.48
C VAL A 82 -10.21 -21.20 -8.40
N TYR A 83 -9.69 -21.33 -7.17
CA TYR A 83 -8.38 -21.92 -6.90
C TYR A 83 -8.28 -23.39 -7.32
N ARG A 84 -9.31 -24.18 -7.03
CA ARG A 84 -9.36 -25.60 -7.40
C ARG A 84 -9.65 -25.78 -8.88
N HIS A 85 -10.54 -24.96 -9.42
CA HIS A 85 -10.95 -25.00 -10.82
C HIS A 85 -9.78 -24.77 -11.79
N HIS A 86 -8.94 -23.76 -11.54
CA HIS A 86 -7.85 -23.38 -12.46
C HIS A 86 -6.48 -23.92 -12.04
N TYR A 87 -6.24 -24.10 -10.74
CA TYR A 87 -4.90 -24.38 -10.21
C TYR A 87 -4.77 -25.72 -9.51
N TYR A 88 -5.84 -26.53 -9.44
CA TYR A 88 -5.82 -27.88 -8.88
C TYR A 88 -5.23 -27.98 -7.46
N GLY A 89 -5.34 -26.91 -6.66
CA GLY A 89 -4.78 -26.86 -5.32
C GLY A 89 -3.25 -26.66 -5.25
N LYS A 90 -2.61 -26.24 -6.34
CA LYS A 90 -1.18 -25.91 -6.36
C LYS A 90 -0.97 -24.46 -5.92
N SER A 91 0.11 -24.18 -5.22
CA SER A 91 0.47 -22.81 -4.88
C SER A 91 0.62 -21.97 -6.14
N VAL A 92 0.07 -20.75 -6.12
CA VAL A 92 0.06 -19.84 -7.27
C VAL A 92 0.92 -18.64 -6.95
N VAL A 93 1.99 -18.47 -7.73
CA VAL A 93 2.83 -17.28 -7.71
C VAL A 93 2.07 -16.12 -8.36
N ASP A 94 2.14 -14.95 -7.76
CA ASP A 94 1.44 -13.74 -8.20
C ASP A 94 1.71 -13.39 -9.67
N ALA A 95 2.97 -13.45 -10.11
CA ALA A 95 3.39 -13.14 -11.47
C ALA A 95 2.74 -14.10 -12.49
N HIS A 96 2.57 -15.37 -12.13
CA HIS A 96 1.87 -16.34 -12.97
C HIS A 96 0.38 -16.03 -13.04
N LEU A 97 -0.27 -15.73 -11.91
CA LEU A 97 -1.68 -15.32 -11.89
C LEU A 97 -1.94 -14.09 -12.76
N LEU A 98 -1.07 -13.08 -12.69
CA LEU A 98 -1.18 -11.89 -13.51
C LEU A 98 -1.01 -12.20 -15.00
N ASN A 99 -0.07 -13.07 -15.35
CA ASN A 99 0.13 -13.49 -16.73
C ASN A 99 -1.07 -14.27 -17.27
N ASP A 100 -1.61 -15.20 -16.50
CA ASP A 100 -2.83 -15.95 -16.86
C ASP A 100 -4.00 -15.01 -17.10
N PHE A 101 -4.19 -14.02 -16.22
CA PHE A 101 -5.25 -13.03 -16.37
C PHE A 101 -5.09 -12.19 -17.65
N LYS A 102 -3.87 -11.70 -17.93
CA LYS A 102 -3.58 -10.92 -19.15
C LYS A 102 -3.75 -11.71 -20.43
N ASN A 103 -3.45 -13.00 -20.40
CA ASN A 103 -3.57 -13.89 -21.55
C ASN A 103 -4.99 -14.40 -21.78
N GLY A 104 -5.95 -14.00 -20.93
CA GLY A 104 -7.34 -14.38 -21.08
C GLY A 104 -7.64 -15.82 -20.67
N SER A 105 -6.83 -16.43 -19.79
CA SER A 105 -7.04 -17.81 -19.31
C SER A 105 -8.41 -18.03 -18.65
N PHE A 106 -9.09 -16.96 -18.24
CA PHE A 106 -10.42 -16.99 -17.60
C PHE A 106 -11.55 -16.53 -18.54
N ALA A 107 -11.31 -16.35 -19.84
CA ALA A 107 -12.28 -15.77 -20.77
C ALA A 107 -13.60 -16.56 -20.87
N GLU A 108 -13.54 -17.87 -20.68
CA GLU A 108 -14.72 -18.75 -20.68
C GLU A 108 -15.50 -18.74 -19.35
N TYR A 109 -14.94 -18.14 -18.30
CA TYR A 109 -15.48 -18.13 -16.94
C TYR A 109 -15.51 -16.71 -16.36
N PRO A 110 -16.47 -15.86 -16.77
CA PRO A 110 -16.51 -14.44 -16.36
C PRO A 110 -16.54 -14.23 -14.83
N ASP A 111 -17.21 -15.11 -14.10
CA ASP A 111 -17.28 -15.03 -12.64
C ASP A 111 -15.92 -15.31 -11.99
N ASP A 112 -15.18 -16.30 -12.50
CA ASP A 112 -13.82 -16.61 -12.05
C ASP A 112 -12.85 -15.49 -12.42
N ALA A 113 -13.00 -14.91 -13.61
CA ALA A 113 -12.22 -13.75 -14.03
C ALA A 113 -12.43 -12.57 -13.07
N LEU A 114 -13.67 -12.30 -12.64
CA LEU A 114 -13.97 -11.25 -11.67
C LEU A 114 -13.33 -11.54 -10.30
N LYS A 115 -13.41 -12.78 -9.81
CA LYS A 115 -12.75 -13.19 -8.55
C LYS A 115 -11.24 -13.03 -8.63
N VAL A 116 -10.61 -13.46 -9.71
CA VAL A 116 -9.18 -13.27 -9.94
C VAL A 116 -8.82 -11.79 -10.03
N ALA A 117 -9.64 -10.97 -10.67
CA ALA A 117 -9.44 -9.52 -10.70
C ALA A 117 -9.46 -8.92 -9.27
N HIS A 118 -10.38 -9.36 -8.40
CA HIS A 118 -10.38 -8.94 -6.99
C HIS A 118 -9.10 -9.38 -6.26
N ILE A 119 -8.64 -10.61 -6.47
CA ILE A 119 -7.36 -11.09 -5.92
C ILE A 119 -6.22 -10.20 -6.40
N LEU A 120 -6.13 -9.93 -7.70
CA LEU A 120 -5.05 -9.12 -8.28
C LEU A 120 -5.08 -7.70 -7.73
N VAL A 121 -6.26 -7.08 -7.57
CA VAL A 121 -6.39 -5.77 -6.93
C VAL A 121 -5.86 -5.82 -5.50
N VAL A 122 -6.34 -6.75 -4.66
CA VAL A 122 -5.89 -6.86 -3.27
C VAL A 122 -4.39 -7.15 -3.20
N HIS A 123 -3.92 -8.13 -3.97
CA HIS A 123 -2.55 -8.59 -3.89
C HIS A 123 -1.59 -7.52 -4.42
N TYR A 124 -1.80 -6.96 -5.62
CA TYR A 124 -0.89 -5.96 -6.18
C TYR A 124 -1.05 -4.55 -5.60
N PHE A 125 -2.28 -4.12 -5.25
CA PHE A 125 -2.49 -2.76 -4.74
C PHE A 125 -2.44 -2.67 -3.22
N PHE A 126 -2.90 -3.68 -2.49
CA PHE A 126 -2.91 -3.63 -1.03
C PHE A 126 -1.70 -4.31 -0.42
N PHE A 127 -1.28 -5.46 -0.95
CA PHE A 127 -0.15 -6.19 -0.37
C PHE A 127 1.16 -5.87 -1.06
N ALA A 128 1.13 -5.49 -2.35
CA ALA A 128 2.29 -5.14 -3.16
C ALA A 128 3.50 -6.02 -2.83
N PRO A 129 3.36 -7.33 -3.06
CA PRO A 129 4.31 -8.32 -2.59
C PRO A 129 5.56 -8.29 -3.47
N ASP A 130 6.59 -9.03 -3.06
CA ASP A 130 7.66 -9.37 -4.00
C ASP A 130 7.08 -10.21 -5.17
N PRO A 131 7.53 -10.05 -6.42
CA PRO A 131 7.05 -10.81 -7.58
C PRO A 131 7.24 -12.34 -7.52
N SER A 132 7.91 -12.84 -6.48
CA SER A 132 8.03 -14.27 -6.16
C SER A 132 7.02 -14.76 -5.13
N SER A 133 6.17 -13.85 -4.60
CA SER A 133 5.23 -14.15 -3.54
C SER A 133 4.06 -14.98 -4.05
N THR A 134 3.58 -15.87 -3.18
CA THR A 134 2.42 -16.69 -3.48
C THR A 134 1.16 -16.02 -2.96
N VAL A 135 0.08 -16.12 -3.74
CA VAL A 135 -1.23 -15.64 -3.31
C VAL A 135 -1.71 -16.47 -2.12
N PRO A 136 -2.03 -15.84 -0.97
CA PRO A 136 -2.37 -16.58 0.25
C PRO A 136 -3.71 -17.31 0.10
N LEU A 137 -3.79 -18.52 0.66
CA LEU A 137 -4.98 -19.40 0.56
C LEU A 137 -6.26 -18.73 1.07
N TRP A 138 -6.19 -17.98 2.16
CA TRP A 138 -7.37 -17.29 2.70
C TRP A 138 -7.99 -16.31 1.71
N LEU A 139 -7.20 -15.69 0.82
CA LEU A 139 -7.70 -14.71 -0.16
C LEU A 139 -8.50 -15.41 -1.27
N TRP A 140 -8.06 -16.61 -1.68
CA TRP A 140 -8.82 -17.48 -2.57
C TRP A 140 -10.18 -17.85 -1.95
N SER A 141 -10.18 -18.28 -0.69
CA SER A 141 -11.41 -18.59 0.04
C SER A 141 -12.34 -17.38 0.16
N LEU A 142 -11.77 -16.19 0.37
CA LEU A 142 -12.55 -14.98 0.56
C LEU A 142 -13.25 -14.53 -0.73
N VAL A 143 -12.59 -14.61 -1.90
CA VAL A 143 -13.22 -14.17 -3.17
C VAL A 143 -14.30 -15.14 -3.67
N ASP A 144 -14.25 -16.40 -3.26
CA ASP A 144 -15.31 -17.36 -3.54
C ASP A 144 -16.59 -17.09 -2.73
N GLU A 145 -16.53 -16.18 -1.75
CA GLU A 145 -17.63 -15.76 -0.87
C GLU A 145 -17.87 -14.24 -1.00
N PRO A 146 -18.59 -13.76 -2.05
CA PRO A 146 -18.63 -12.36 -2.44
C PRO A 146 -19.10 -11.39 -1.33
N GLU A 147 -20.06 -11.82 -0.52
CA GLU A 147 -20.56 -11.01 0.59
C GLU A 147 -19.52 -10.87 1.70
N MET A 148 -18.76 -11.93 1.99
CA MET A 148 -17.66 -11.86 2.94
C MET A 148 -16.54 -10.96 2.41
N PHE A 149 -16.16 -11.08 1.14
CA PHE A 149 -15.18 -10.19 0.51
C PHE A 149 -15.59 -8.71 0.60
N ARG A 150 -16.88 -8.42 0.32
CA ARG A 150 -17.43 -7.06 0.35
C ARG A 150 -17.48 -6.47 1.76
N MET A 151 -17.80 -7.30 2.75
CA MET A 151 -17.86 -6.89 4.15
C MET A 151 -16.49 -6.88 4.84
N PHE A 152 -15.48 -7.51 4.26
CA PHE A 152 -14.14 -7.55 4.84
C PHE A 152 -13.59 -6.12 5.06
N PRO A 153 -13.04 -5.81 6.25
CA PRO A 153 -12.62 -4.46 6.60
C PRO A 153 -11.25 -4.16 6.00
N TRP A 154 -11.18 -4.10 4.67
CA TRP A 154 -9.97 -3.82 3.91
C TRP A 154 -9.22 -2.60 4.47
N GLY A 155 -9.94 -1.56 4.91
CA GLY A 155 -9.30 -0.38 5.50
C GLY A 155 -8.55 -0.70 6.79
N ALA A 156 -9.16 -1.46 7.71
CA ALA A 156 -8.52 -1.83 8.97
C ALA A 156 -7.35 -2.79 8.74
N TYR A 157 -7.53 -3.80 7.88
CA TYR A 157 -6.52 -4.81 7.61
C TYR A 157 -5.28 -4.22 6.92
N VAL A 158 -5.49 -3.43 5.86
CA VAL A 158 -4.39 -2.81 5.11
C VAL A 158 -3.70 -1.74 5.94
N PHE A 159 -4.44 -0.96 6.75
CA PHE A 159 -3.84 0.02 7.66
C PHE A 159 -2.95 -0.66 8.71
N GLN A 160 -3.39 -1.78 9.29
CA GLN A 160 -2.57 -2.53 10.24
C GLN A 160 -1.28 -3.06 9.60
N ARG A 161 -1.37 -3.62 8.40
CA ARG A 161 -0.18 -4.06 7.64
C ARG A 161 0.76 -2.92 7.30
N LEU A 162 0.21 -1.76 6.91
CA LEU A 162 0.98 -0.54 6.69
C LEU A 162 1.80 -0.19 7.92
N HIS A 163 1.19 -0.09 9.10
CA HIS A 163 1.93 0.22 10.32
C HIS A 163 2.99 -0.81 10.67
N HIS A 164 2.68 -2.11 10.54
CA HIS A 164 3.70 -3.15 10.74
C HIS A 164 4.91 -2.95 9.81
N TYR A 165 4.67 -2.59 8.55
CA TYR A 165 5.77 -2.27 7.63
C TYR A 165 6.54 -1.00 8.04
N LEU A 166 5.84 0.08 8.41
CA LEU A 166 6.46 1.34 8.83
C LEU A 166 7.33 1.15 10.09
N ASP A 167 6.83 0.39 11.07
CA ASP A 167 7.44 0.25 12.37
C ASP A 167 8.56 -0.82 12.39
N ASP A 168 8.39 -1.93 11.65
CA ASP A 168 9.27 -3.10 11.77
C ASP A 168 10.20 -3.33 10.57
N VAL A 169 9.87 -2.82 9.37
CA VAL A 169 10.58 -3.16 8.11
C VAL A 169 11.43 -2.01 7.58
N ILE A 170 11.13 -0.76 7.93
CA ILE A 170 11.89 0.44 7.52
C ILE A 170 13.00 0.78 8.55
N CYS A 171 13.51 -0.21 9.28
CA CYS A 171 14.75 -0.03 10.02
C CYS A 171 15.91 0.00 9.02
N ALA A 172 16.61 1.13 8.93
CA ALA A 172 17.87 1.19 8.18
C ALA A 172 18.84 0.14 8.76
N PRO A 173 19.48 -0.71 7.93
CA PRO A 173 20.51 -1.63 8.38
C PRO A 173 21.59 -0.85 9.13
N GLU A 174 21.98 -1.34 10.32
CA GLU A 174 23.06 -0.73 11.11
C GLU A 174 24.39 -0.69 10.33
N ASP A 175 24.54 -1.55 9.31
CA ASP A 175 25.73 -1.72 8.49
C ASP A 175 25.77 -0.84 7.22
N GLY A 176 24.72 -0.06 6.94
CA GLY A 176 24.65 0.83 5.77
C GLY A 176 24.55 0.10 4.42
N SER A 177 24.12 -1.17 4.41
CA SER A 177 23.86 -1.91 3.17
C SER A 177 22.70 -1.31 2.36
N ASP A 178 22.74 -1.48 1.03
CA ASP A 178 21.68 -1.02 0.13
C ASP A 178 20.34 -1.71 0.46
N VAL A 179 19.36 -0.94 0.90
CA VAL A 179 18.01 -1.42 1.19
C VAL A 179 17.14 -1.27 -0.04
N GLN A 180 16.71 -2.39 -0.61
CA GLN A 180 15.61 -2.38 -1.57
C GLN A 180 14.29 -2.35 -0.80
N PHE A 181 13.71 -1.15 -0.64
CA PHE A 181 12.38 -1.03 -0.07
C PHE A 181 11.35 -1.54 -1.09
N ASN A 182 10.75 -2.72 -0.83
CA ASN A 182 9.52 -3.13 -1.50
C ASN A 182 8.38 -2.25 -0.96
N ILE A 183 8.28 -1.07 -1.56
CA ILE A 183 7.34 -0.02 -1.20
C ILE A 183 5.95 -0.44 -1.62
N HIS A 184 5.14 -0.75 -0.63
CA HIS A 184 3.79 -1.20 -0.89
C HIS A 184 2.95 -0.10 -1.58
N ALA A 185 2.07 -0.52 -2.49
CA ALA A 185 1.27 0.38 -3.34
C ALA A 185 0.31 1.31 -2.56
N TYR A 186 0.04 1.05 -1.28
CA TYR A 186 -0.69 1.97 -0.39
C TYR A 186 0.09 3.22 0.01
N LEU A 187 1.35 3.34 -0.40
CA LEU A 187 2.13 4.57 -0.24
C LEU A 187 1.77 5.61 -1.33
N MET A 188 1.04 5.21 -2.38
CA MET A 188 0.42 6.12 -3.36
C MET A 188 -0.49 7.17 -2.68
N PRO A 189 -1.29 6.80 -1.67
CA PRO A 189 -1.97 7.74 -0.81
C PRO A 189 -1.13 8.85 -0.17
N LEU A 190 -0.08 8.46 0.57
CA LEU A 190 0.85 9.40 1.21
C LEU A 190 1.55 10.27 0.16
N GLN A 191 1.87 9.70 -1.00
CA GLN A 191 2.46 10.43 -2.13
C GLN A 191 1.48 11.44 -2.73
N LYS A 192 0.20 11.07 -2.90
CA LYS A 192 -0.85 11.99 -3.37
C LYS A 192 -1.03 13.15 -2.39
N GLN A 193 -1.11 12.87 -1.09
CA GLN A 193 -1.21 13.91 -0.07
C GLN A 193 0.02 14.85 -0.11
N ALA A 194 1.23 14.29 -0.11
CA ALA A 194 2.46 15.09 -0.18
C ALA A 194 2.55 15.94 -1.47
N THR A 195 2.16 15.39 -2.63
CA THR A 195 2.21 16.12 -3.91
C THR A 195 1.10 17.16 -4.06
N GLU A 196 -0.10 16.94 -3.52
CA GLU A 196 -1.16 17.95 -3.48
C GLU A 196 -0.78 19.12 -2.56
N GLU A 197 -0.17 18.82 -1.42
CA GLU A 197 0.34 19.84 -0.51
C GLU A 197 1.48 20.64 -1.15
N GLU A 198 2.49 19.98 -1.76
CA GLU A 198 3.59 20.65 -2.47
C GLU A 198 3.10 21.58 -3.62
N LYS A 199 2.09 21.17 -4.40
CA LYS A 199 1.50 22.01 -5.46
C LYS A 199 0.84 23.28 -4.92
N GLY A 200 0.28 23.22 -3.71
CA GLY A 200 -0.24 24.40 -3.01
C GLY A 200 0.84 25.47 -2.80
N TRP A 201 2.07 25.08 -2.51
CA TRP A 201 3.19 26.02 -2.27
C TRP A 201 3.74 26.66 -3.53
N ILE A 202 3.70 25.97 -4.68
CA ILE A 202 4.16 26.52 -5.96
C ILE A 202 3.30 27.72 -6.39
N HIS A 203 2.02 27.77 -5.97
CA HIS A 203 1.14 28.91 -6.24
C HIS A 203 1.25 30.09 -5.26
N TYR A 204 1.74 29.88 -4.04
CA TYR A 204 1.98 30.97 -3.08
C TYR A 204 3.41 31.57 -3.15
N GLY A 205 4.32 30.98 -3.94
CA GLY A 205 5.70 31.43 -4.11
C GLY A 205 5.93 32.50 -5.19
N LYS A 206 4.89 33.07 -5.80
CA LYS A 206 5.00 34.18 -6.78
C LYS A 206 4.24 35.41 -6.29
N VAL A 207 4.75 36.08 -5.25
CA VAL A 207 4.27 37.42 -4.86
C VAL A 207 5.49 38.26 -4.45
N PHE A 208 5.94 39.11 -5.41
CA PHE A 208 6.79 40.32 -5.35
C PHE A 208 8.17 40.24 -4.66
N GLU A 209 9.25 40.88 -5.13
CA GLU A 209 9.36 42.28 -5.59
C GLU A 209 10.25 42.47 -6.83
N GLU A 210 9.74 43.23 -7.81
CA GLU A 210 10.50 44.27 -8.48
C GLU A 210 10.64 45.43 -7.50
N VAL A 211 11.87 45.84 -7.17
CA VAL A 211 12.20 47.27 -7.01
C VAL A 211 13.63 47.47 -7.52
N SER A 212 13.73 48.34 -8.52
CA SER A 212 14.92 48.93 -9.13
C SER A 212 15.83 49.67 -8.16
#